data_AF-A0A535CJ59-F1
#
_entry.id   AF-A0A535CJ59-F1
#
_cell.length_a   1.000
_cell.length_b   1.000
_cell.length_c   1.000
_cell.angle_alpha   90.00
_cell.angle_beta   90.00
_cell.angle_gamma   90.00
#
_symmetry.space_group_name_H-M   'P 1'
#
loop_
_entity.id
_entity.type
_entity.pdbx_description
1 polymer ?
#
loop_
_entity_poly.entity_id
_entity_poly.type
_entity_poly.pdbx_seq_one_letter_code
_entity_poly.pdbx_strand_id
1 'polypeptide(L)'
;MLAALQPGSTPEQQAAANAMRASILIAARDARATESALDAARRLLSLHKLQAASDLLLDYIGAGYTDREAQRLLIEVDCGLGRRDVARDKCRLLGEAYRLDGRADTANDVERLASII
;
A
#
# COMPACT_ATOMS: atom_id res chain seq x y z
N MET A 1 27.06 -17.11 -3.92
CA MET A 1 26.06 -18.19 -4.04
C MET A 1 24.78 -17.70 -3.39
N LEU A 2 23.62 -17.96 -4.02
CA LEU A 2 22.23 -17.58 -3.65
C LEU A 2 21.66 -16.29 -4.28
N ALA A 3 20.99 -16.47 -5.43
CA ALA A 3 19.57 -16.17 -5.56
C ALA A 3 19.08 -16.91 -6.82
N ALA A 4 18.48 -18.08 -6.63
CA ALA A 4 17.79 -18.77 -7.69
C ALA A 4 16.56 -17.93 -8.07
N LEU A 5 16.69 -17.15 -9.15
CA LEU A 5 15.56 -16.80 -9.99
C LEU A 5 14.88 -18.13 -10.35
N GLN A 6 13.69 -18.40 -9.81
CA GLN A 6 12.90 -19.51 -10.31
C GLN A 6 12.58 -19.23 -11.79
N PRO A 7 13.10 -20.02 -12.74
CA PRO A 7 12.82 -19.79 -14.15
C PRO A 7 11.36 -20.16 -14.39
N GLY A 8 10.52 -19.19 -14.78
CA GLY A 8 9.18 -19.46 -15.32
C GLY A 8 7.98 -18.85 -14.59
N SER A 9 8.15 -18.07 -13.53
CA SER A 9 7.00 -17.38 -12.90
C SER A 9 6.70 -16.05 -13.61
N THR A 10 5.44 -15.84 -13.99
CA THR A 10 5.01 -14.55 -14.57
C THR A 10 5.12 -13.43 -13.53
N PRO A 11 5.24 -12.15 -13.95
CA PRO A 11 5.24 -11.02 -13.01
C PRO A 11 4.04 -11.03 -12.06
N GLU A 12 2.88 -11.50 -12.53
CA GLU A 12 1.67 -11.66 -11.73
C GLU A 12 1.80 -12.75 -10.68
N GLN A 13 2.36 -13.92 -11.03
CA GLN A 13 2.61 -15.01 -10.08
C GLN A 13 3.63 -14.60 -9.01
N GLN A 14 4.66 -13.84 -9.40
CA GLN A 14 5.63 -13.30 -8.44
C GLN A 14 4.99 -12.29 -7.49
N ALA A 15 4.16 -11.38 -8.01
CA ALA A 15 3.43 -10.42 -7.17
C ALA A 15 2.49 -11.13 -6.19
N ALA A 16 1.76 -12.15 -6.64
CA ALA A 16 0.89 -12.97 -5.80
C ALA A 16 1.68 -13.72 -4.71
N ALA A 17 2.82 -14.33 -5.06
CA ALA A 17 3.68 -15.02 -4.10
C ALA A 17 4.23 -14.05 -3.03
N ASN A 18 4.64 -12.85 -3.44
CA ASN A 18 5.12 -11.81 -2.52
C ASN A 18 4.00 -11.32 -1.59
N ALA A 19 2.78 -11.13 -2.11
CA ALA A 19 1.62 -10.76 -1.31
C ALA A 19 1.24 -11.83 -0.29
N MET A 20 1.30 -13.11 -0.69
CA MET A 20 1.07 -14.24 0.22
C MET A 20 2.11 -14.28 1.34
N ARG A 21 3.40 -14.10 1.00
CA ARG A 21 4.48 -14.00 1.99
C ARG A 21 4.27 -12.84 2.95
N ALA A 22 3.89 -11.67 2.44
CA ALA A 22 3.60 -10.50 3.26
C ALA A 22 2.44 -10.78 4.23
N SER A 23 1.37 -11.41 3.74
CA SER A 23 0.20 -11.79 4.57
C SER A 23 0.58 -12.72 5.72
N ILE A 24 1.48 -13.69 5.48
CA ILE A 24 2.01 -14.58 6.52
C ILE A 24 2.79 -13.78 7.57
N LEU A 25 3.64 -12.83 7.15
CA LEU A 25 4.41 -11.98 8.07
C LEU A 25 3.49 -11.07 8.89
N ILE A 26 2.45 -10.49 8.27
CA ILE A 26 1.43 -9.69 8.94
C ILE A 26 0.72 -10.52 10.02
N ALA A 27 0.26 -11.72 9.67
CA ALA A 27 -0.39 -12.63 10.61
C ALA A 27 0.52 -13.02 11.79
N ALA A 28 1.81 -13.18 11.53
CA ALA A 28 2.83 -13.45 12.54
C ALA A 28 3.25 -12.21 13.37
N ARG A 29 2.74 -11.01 13.04
CA ARG A 29 3.18 -9.72 13.59
C ARG A 29 4.70 -9.52 13.49
N ASP A 30 5.29 -10.01 12.40
CA ASP A 30 6.73 -9.94 12.16
C ASP A 30 7.14 -8.49 11.79
N ALA A 31 8.30 -8.04 12.27
CA ALA A 31 8.82 -6.70 11.99
C ALA A 31 9.09 -6.47 10.49
N ARG A 32 9.35 -7.54 9.72
CA ARG A 32 9.57 -7.49 8.27
C ARG A 32 8.29 -7.33 7.46
N ALA A 33 7.12 -7.42 8.10
CA ALA A 33 5.84 -7.31 7.42
C ALA A 33 5.68 -5.97 6.70
N THR A 34 6.13 -4.86 7.29
CA THR A 34 6.01 -3.53 6.70
C THR A 34 6.65 -3.44 5.32
N GLU A 35 7.95 -3.70 5.22
CA GLU A 35 8.66 -3.65 3.94
C GLU A 35 8.06 -4.64 2.94
N SER A 36 7.80 -5.87 3.38
CA SER A 36 7.25 -6.92 2.51
C SER A 36 5.85 -6.57 1.97
N ALA A 37 4.98 -5.96 2.78
CA ALA A 37 3.62 -5.61 2.40
C ALA A 37 3.60 -4.41 1.45
N LEU A 38 4.38 -3.37 1.75
CA LEU A 38 4.45 -2.18 0.90
C LEU A 38 5.03 -2.51 -0.48
N ASP A 39 6.09 -3.31 -0.55
CA ASP A 39 6.68 -3.73 -1.82
C ASP A 39 5.74 -4.61 -2.64
N ALA A 40 5.04 -5.55 -1.99
CA ALA A 40 4.05 -6.39 -2.66
C ALA A 40 2.87 -5.55 -3.18
N ALA A 41 2.36 -4.61 -2.38
CA ALA A 41 1.28 -3.71 -2.77
C ALA A 41 1.66 -2.83 -3.98
N ARG A 42 2.86 -2.24 -3.98
CA ARG A 42 3.37 -1.47 -5.14
C ARG A 42 3.43 -2.32 -6.42
N ARG A 43 3.90 -3.57 -6.32
CA ARG A 43 3.95 -4.49 -7.46
C ARG A 43 2.55 -4.82 -7.98
N LEU A 44 1.61 -5.11 -7.08
CA LEU A 44 0.21 -5.37 -7.45
C LEU A 44 -0.43 -4.16 -8.14
N LEU A 45 -0.20 -2.95 -7.62
CA LEU A 45 -0.65 -1.69 -8.24
C LEU A 45 -0.06 -1.49 -9.63
N SER A 46 1.24 -1.75 -9.82
CA SER A 46 1.88 -1.64 -11.14
C SER A 46 1.31 -2.62 -12.19
N LEU A 47 0.72 -3.73 -11.72
CA LEU A 47 0.03 -4.73 -12.54
C LEU A 47 -1.49 -4.49 -12.60
N HIS A 48 -1.98 -3.35 -12.11
CA HIS A 48 -3.39 -2.99 -12.02
C HIS A 48 -4.26 -4.01 -11.26
N LYS A 49 -3.67 -4.79 -10.34
CA LYS A 49 -4.37 -5.75 -9.48
C LYS A 49 -4.92 -5.04 -8.24
N LEU A 50 -5.82 -4.08 -8.46
CA LEU A 50 -6.29 -3.15 -7.43
C LEU A 50 -6.94 -3.83 -6.22
N GLN A 51 -7.77 -4.85 -6.45
CA GLN A 51 -8.44 -5.58 -5.36
C GLN A 51 -7.42 -6.30 -4.45
N ALA A 52 -6.47 -7.02 -5.05
CA ALA A 52 -5.43 -7.72 -4.29
C ALA A 52 -4.52 -6.76 -3.52
N ALA A 53 -4.22 -5.58 -4.09
CA ALA A 53 -3.49 -4.54 -3.38
C ALA A 53 -4.31 -3.98 -2.20
N SER A 54 -5.62 -3.76 -2.40
CA SER A 54 -6.53 -3.30 -1.36
C SER A 54 -6.58 -4.28 -0.19
N ASP A 55 -6.82 -5.56 -0.46
CA ASP A 55 -6.96 -6.60 0.56
C ASP A 55 -5.69 -6.69 1.42
N LEU A 56 -4.51 -6.73 0.78
CA LEU A 56 -3.23 -6.78 1.48
C LEU A 56 -2.98 -5.56 2.37
N LEU A 57 -3.29 -4.35 1.86
CA LEU A 57 -3.09 -3.11 2.61
C LEU A 57 -4.07 -2.99 3.79
N LEU A 58 -5.31 -3.46 3.61
CA LEU A 58 -6.31 -3.49 4.68
C LEU A 58 -5.95 -4.52 5.76
N ASP A 59 -5.41 -5.69 5.38
CA ASP A 59 -4.90 -6.67 6.34
C ASP A 59 -3.72 -6.10 7.15
N TYR A 60 -2.81 -5.39 6.48
CA TYR A 60 -1.68 -4.71 7.11
C TYR A 60 -2.14 -3.67 8.15
N ILE A 61 -3.08 -2.80 7.77
CA ILE A 61 -3.64 -1.79 8.68
C ILE A 61 -4.43 -2.44 9.81
N GLY A 62 -5.25 -3.46 9.49
CA GLY A 62 -6.07 -4.19 10.44
C GLY A 62 -5.25 -4.95 11.50
N ALA A 63 -4.04 -5.39 11.13
CA ALA A 63 -3.09 -5.98 12.07
C ALA A 63 -2.43 -4.96 13.03
N GLY A 64 -2.68 -3.66 12.82
CA GLY A 64 -2.23 -2.59 13.72
C GLY A 64 -0.93 -1.91 13.29
N TYR A 65 -0.44 -2.16 12.08
CA TYR A 65 0.73 -1.45 11.58
C TYR A 65 0.38 -0.01 11.19
N THR A 66 1.26 0.93 11.55
CA THR A 66 0.97 2.38 11.48
C THR A 66 1.71 3.11 10.37
N ASP A 67 2.38 2.38 9.47
CA ASP A 67 3.09 3.01 8.35
C ASP A 67 2.10 3.70 7.41
N ARG A 68 2.26 5.01 7.28
CA ARG A 68 1.36 5.88 6.50
C ARG A 68 1.47 5.68 5.00
N GLU A 69 2.53 5.03 4.55
CA GLU A 69 2.66 4.63 3.17
C GLU A 69 1.54 3.69 2.73
N ALA A 70 1.07 2.82 3.63
CA ALA A 70 -0.05 1.95 3.33
C ALA A 70 -1.34 2.74 3.05
N GLN A 71 -1.58 3.81 3.81
CA GLN A 71 -2.72 4.71 3.58
C GLN A 71 -2.57 5.48 2.26
N ARG A 72 -1.34 5.88 1.90
CA ARG A 72 -1.07 6.53 0.62
C ARG A 72 -1.33 5.61 -0.57
N LEU A 73 -0.89 4.36 -0.49
CA LEU A 73 -1.14 3.36 -1.53
C LEU A 73 -2.64 3.03 -1.65
N LEU A 74 -3.40 3.05 -0.54
CA LEU A 74 -4.86 2.89 -0.59
C LEU A 74 -5.57 4.02 -1.33
N ILE A 75 -5.07 5.26 -1.26
CA ILE A 75 -5.61 6.37 -2.06
C ILE A 75 -5.44 6.07 -3.56
N GLU A 76 -4.29 5.54 -3.97
CA GLU A 76 -4.05 5.11 -5.35
C GLU A 76 -5.01 3.99 -5.78
N VAL A 77 -5.27 3.02 -4.89
CA VAL A 77 -6.27 1.97 -5.11
C VAL A 77 -7.67 2.55 -5.29
N ASP A 78 -8.12 3.43 -4.39
CA ASP A 78 -9.46 4.03 -4.44
C ASP A 78 -9.66 4.85 -5.71
N CYS A 79 -8.64 5.60 -6.13
CA CYS A 79 -8.62 6.30 -7.42
C CYS A 79 -8.78 5.33 -8.60
N GLY A 80 -8.01 4.24 -8.60
CA GLY A 80 -8.07 3.22 -9.66
C GLY A 80 -9.43 2.50 -9.72
N LEU A 81 -10.11 2.33 -8.59
CA LEU A 81 -11.45 1.74 -8.50
C LEU A 81 -12.57 2.74 -8.82
N GLY A 82 -12.25 4.00 -9.10
CA GLY A 82 -13.23 5.05 -9.38
C GLY A 82 -13.92 5.65 -8.14
N ARG A 83 -13.45 5.34 -6.93
CA ARG A 83 -13.98 5.82 -5.64
C ARG A 83 -13.34 7.15 -5.23
N ARG A 84 -13.50 8.16 -6.08
CA ARG A 84 -12.80 9.45 -5.96
C ARG A 84 -13.20 10.25 -4.73
N ASP A 85 -14.45 10.13 -4.30
CA ASP A 85 -14.97 10.69 -3.05
C ASP A 85 -14.21 10.15 -1.83
N VAL A 86 -14.09 8.82 -1.74
CA VAL A 86 -13.35 8.14 -0.67
C VAL A 86 -11.86 8.51 -0.72
N ALA A 87 -11.27 8.54 -1.92
CA ALA A 87 -9.88 8.94 -2.10
C ALA A 87 -9.62 10.37 -1.61
N ARG A 88 -10.51 11.32 -1.91
CA ARG A 88 -10.41 12.71 -1.46
C ARG A 88 -10.50 12.85 0.06
N ASP A 89 -11.44 12.15 0.68
CA ASP A 89 -11.58 12.15 2.14
C ASP A 89 -10.35 11.56 2.82
N LYS A 90 -9.80 10.47 2.29
CA LYS A 90 -8.54 9.89 2.77
C LYS A 90 -7.36 10.83 2.62
N CYS A 91 -7.25 11.56 1.50
CA CYS A 91 -6.19 12.56 1.33
C CYS A 91 -6.24 13.63 2.41
N ARG A 92 -7.43 14.15 2.73
CA ARG A 92 -7.61 15.16 3.78
C ARG A 92 -7.18 14.63 5.15
N LEU A 93 -7.66 13.45 5.53
CA LEU A 93 -7.33 12.83 6.82
C LEU A 93 -5.83 12.51 6.93
N LEU A 94 -5.22 12.02 5.85
CA LEU A 94 -3.80 11.71 5.81
C LEU A 94 -2.94 12.98 5.85
N GLY A 95 -3.38 14.07 5.22
CA GLY A 95 -2.76 15.39 5.32
C GLY A 95 -2.76 15.92 6.75
N GLU A 96 -3.90 15.87 7.44
CA GLU A 96 -4.01 16.22 8.86
C GLU A 96 -3.07 15.38 9.73
N ALA A 97 -3.04 14.07 9.51
CA ALA A 97 -2.13 13.19 10.20
C ALA A 97 -0.66 13.63 9.98
N TYR A 98 -0.25 13.92 8.74
CA TYR A 98 1.13 14.34 8.44
C TYR A 98 1.50 15.66 9.12
N ARG A 99 0.56 16.59 9.25
CA ARG A 99 0.77 17.81 10.04
C ARG A 99 1.01 17.50 11.52
N LEU A 100 0.25 16.58 12.11
CA LEU A 100 0.45 16.16 13.51
C LEU A 100 1.82 15.53 13.73
N ASP A 101 2.40 14.90 12.71
CA ASP A 101 3.77 14.33 12.75
C ASP A 101 4.87 15.36 12.47
N GLY A 102 4.53 16.63 12.28
CA GLY A 102 5.49 17.67 11.88
C GLY A 102 5.97 17.57 10.43
N ARG A 103 5.34 16.73 9.61
CA ARG A 103 5.67 16.50 8.19
C ARG A 103 4.82 17.38 7.27
N ALA A 104 4.88 18.69 7.46
CA ALA A 104 4.05 19.66 6.74
C ALA A 104 4.20 19.59 5.21
N ASP A 105 5.41 19.35 4.70
CA ASP A 105 5.64 19.22 3.25
C ASP A 105 4.90 18.01 2.66
N THR A 106 4.99 16.85 3.31
CA THR A 106 4.27 15.64 2.89
C THR A 106 2.75 15.83 3.00
N ALA A 107 2.27 16.56 4.02
CA ALA A 107 0.86 16.88 4.16
C ALA A 107 0.34 17.69 2.97
N ASN A 108 1.08 18.73 2.57
CA ASN A 108 0.73 19.59 1.45
C ASN A 108 0.70 18.83 0.12
N ASP A 109 1.60 17.86 -0.07
CA ASP A 109 1.63 17.03 -1.29
C ASP A 109 0.41 16.13 -1.39
N VAL A 110 0.01 15.50 -0.29
CA VAL A 110 -1.18 14.64 -0.24
C VAL A 110 -2.47 15.45 -0.39
N GLU A 111 -2.54 16.65 0.19
CA GLU A 111 -3.71 17.53 0.01
C GLU A 111 -3.81 18.08 -1.42
N ARG A 112 -2.67 18.38 -2.06
CA ARG A 112 -2.66 18.72 -3.48
C ARG A 112 -3.19 17.58 -4.33
N LEU A 113 -2.88 16.32 -4.00
CA LEU A 113 -3.46 15.16 -4.66
C LEU A 113 -5.01 15.18 -4.61
N ALA A 114 -5.59 15.53 -3.46
CA ALA A 114 -7.04 15.63 -3.27
C ALA A 114 -7.73 16.63 -4.21
N SER A 115 -7.00 17.66 -4.65
CA SER A 115 -7.51 18.73 -5.52
C SER A 115 -7.51 18.35 -7.01
N ILE A 116 -6.77 17.30 -7.40
CA ILE A 116 -6.62 16.86 -8.79
C ILE A 116 -7.31 15.52 -9.10
N ILE A 117 -7.80 14.82 -8.07
CA ILE A 117 -8.61 13.59 -8.16
C ILE A 117 -10.09 13.94 -8.35
#